data_AF-A0A1E5PHW9-F1
#
_entry.id   AF-A0A1E5PHW9-F1
#
_cell.length_a   1.000
_cell.length_b   1.000
_cell.length_c   1.000
_cell.angle_alpha   90.00
_cell.angle_beta   90.00
_cell.angle_gamma   90.00
#
_symmetry.space_group_name_H-M   'P 1'
#
loop_
_entity.id
_entity.type
_entity.pdbx_description
1 polymer ?
#
loop_
_entity_poly.entity_id
_entity_poly.type
_entity_poly.pdbx_seq_one_letter_code
_entity_poly.pdbx_strand_id
1 'polypeptide(L)'
;MLALLGRRGLGELPLTEGARRLVEEFERRILDRQTPDYRKNIHTLTILVHWLGAENAILERDVHDLASCSATLAAKPVCQFLRSHGLLIDDPDRRQDVNLAWIQAAISARPDPLASEVRAWVTLLRSRGRREGEVRDYRSVRRYLAHIEPVLTAWTAVGVTTLREITTDHIEAAVADLSGRDRQKVAVSLRSLFKAIKRERMVFRDPTRHLSVGDLRRYRSLCPAISWSDCWTRPRSRSAVWSSLWWPSTRCPVRSFVPS
;
A
#
# COMPACT_ATOMS: atom_id res chain seq x y z
N MET A 1 30.01 19.24 0.77
CA MET A 1 31.16 18.65 1.51
C MET A 1 31.39 17.16 1.18
N LEU A 2 30.34 16.32 1.14
CA LEU A 2 30.46 14.87 0.87
C LEU A 2 31.08 14.48 -0.49
N ALA A 3 31.01 15.34 -1.51
CA ALA A 3 31.49 15.05 -2.87
C ALA A 3 33.02 14.82 -2.99
N LEU A 4 33.83 15.25 -2.01
CA LEU A 4 35.28 15.04 -2.01
C LEU A 4 35.70 13.61 -1.60
N LEU A 5 34.79 12.83 -1.00
CA LEU A 5 35.12 11.51 -0.44
C LEU A 5 35.12 10.39 -1.47
N GLY A 6 34.42 10.53 -2.60
CA GLY A 6 34.30 9.49 -3.63
C GLY A 6 35.57 9.19 -4.45
N ARG A 7 36.66 9.95 -4.27
CA ARG A 7 37.94 9.77 -5.00
C ARG A 7 39.06 9.09 -4.22
N ARG A 8 38.95 8.94 -2.90
CA ARG A 8 39.92 8.16 -2.12
C ARG A 8 39.41 6.73 -1.99
N GLY A 9 40.24 5.75 -2.34
CA GLY A 9 39.95 4.36 -1.99
C GLY A 9 39.97 4.25 -0.47
N LEU A 10 38.80 4.05 0.14
CA LEU A 10 38.61 4.01 1.59
C LEU A 10 38.99 2.63 2.16
N GLY A 11 40.23 2.20 1.91
CA GLY A 11 40.88 1.19 2.73
C GLY A 11 41.13 1.78 4.10
N GLU A 12 40.65 1.09 5.14
CA GLU A 12 40.83 1.45 6.56
C GLU A 12 40.30 2.85 6.95
N LEU A 13 38.96 3.02 6.88
CA LEU A 13 38.31 3.93 7.81
C LEU A 13 38.47 3.37 9.23
N PRO A 14 39.06 4.11 10.19
CA PRO A 14 39.14 3.64 11.57
C PRO A 14 37.73 3.56 12.16
N LEU A 15 37.27 2.33 12.37
CA LEU A 15 35.99 2.03 13.01
C LEU A 15 36.22 1.79 14.51
N THR A 16 35.33 2.34 15.35
CA THR A 16 35.23 1.93 16.75
C THR A 16 34.90 0.44 16.85
N GLU A 17 35.14 -0.16 18.02
CA GLU A 17 34.85 -1.58 18.24
C GLU A 17 33.38 -1.95 17.98
N GLY A 18 32.44 -1.13 18.47
CA GLY A 18 31.01 -1.27 18.18
C GLY A 18 30.69 -1.12 16.69
N ALA A 19 31.37 -0.22 16.00
CA ALA A 19 31.20 0.00 14.56
C ALA A 19 31.64 -1.20 13.72
N ARG A 20 32.76 -1.83 14.06
CA ARG A 20 33.25 -3.01 13.36
C ARG A 20 32.30 -4.20 13.52
N ARG A 21 31.85 -4.46 14.75
CA ARG A 21 30.87 -5.52 15.05
C ARG A 21 29.55 -5.35 14.29
N LEU A 22 29.04 -4.11 14.21
CA LEU A 22 27.82 -3.78 13.49
C LEU A 22 27.95 -4.02 11.97
N VAL A 23 29.12 -3.73 11.39
CA VAL A 23 29.43 -4.04 9.98
C VAL A 23 29.56 -5.54 9.75
N GLU A 24 30.31 -6.27 10.60
CA GLU A 24 30.45 -7.74 10.53
C GLU A 24 29.10 -8.49 10.67
N GLU A 25 28.19 -7.98 11.51
CA GLU A 25 26.82 -8.50 11.61
C GLU A 25 26.02 -8.24 10.32
N PHE A 26 26.16 -7.07 9.70
CA PHE A 26 25.52 -6.79 8.42
C PHE A 26 26.05 -7.67 7.29
N GLU A 27 27.37 -7.88 7.23
CA GLU A 27 28.02 -8.77 6.27
C GLU A 27 27.46 -10.20 6.35
N ARG A 28 27.48 -10.80 7.55
CA ARG A 28 26.92 -12.14 7.80
C ARG A 28 25.46 -12.24 7.32
N ARG A 29 24.66 -11.21 7.57
CA ARG A 29 23.23 -11.18 7.20
C ARG A 29 22.98 -10.94 5.70
N ILE A 30 23.90 -10.31 4.98
CA ILE A 30 23.79 -10.16 3.51
C ILE A 30 24.19 -11.46 2.82
N LEU A 31 25.22 -12.15 3.31
CA LEU A 31 25.69 -13.43 2.77
C LEU A 31 24.57 -14.49 2.82
N ASP A 32 23.86 -14.61 3.95
CA ASP A 32 22.68 -15.47 4.11
C ASP A 32 21.56 -15.19 3.09
N ARG A 33 21.43 -13.92 2.64
CA ARG A 33 20.32 -13.46 1.80
C ARG A 33 20.64 -13.35 0.31
N GLN A 34 21.84 -13.75 -0.13
CA GLN A 34 22.31 -13.65 -1.52
C GLN A 34 21.95 -12.31 -2.21
N THR A 35 22.08 -11.19 -1.49
CA THR A 35 21.58 -9.90 -2.00
C THR A 35 22.50 -9.36 -3.09
N PRO A 36 21.98 -8.97 -4.28
CA PRO A 36 22.77 -8.30 -5.31
C PRO A 36 23.46 -7.03 -4.76
N ASP A 37 24.62 -6.69 -5.31
CA ASP A 37 25.40 -5.50 -4.94
C ASP A 37 25.79 -5.40 -3.44
N TYR A 38 26.01 -6.52 -2.75
CA TYR A 38 26.37 -6.54 -1.31
C TYR A 38 27.50 -5.57 -0.92
N ARG A 39 28.51 -5.39 -1.78
CA ARG A 39 29.63 -4.45 -1.57
C ARG A 39 29.15 -2.99 -1.40
N LYS A 40 28.12 -2.56 -2.15
CA LYS A 40 27.53 -1.21 -2.03
C LYS A 40 26.85 -1.04 -0.67
N ASN A 41 26.17 -2.08 -0.20
CA ASN A 41 25.48 -2.08 1.09
C ASN A 41 26.48 -1.93 2.25
N ILE A 42 27.50 -2.79 2.29
CA ILE A 42 28.58 -2.76 3.30
C ILE A 42 29.23 -1.37 3.31
N HIS A 43 29.70 -0.90 2.15
CA HIS A 43 30.38 0.38 2.02
C HIS A 43 29.53 1.57 2.52
N THR A 44 28.22 1.55 2.25
CA THR A 44 27.29 2.56 2.76
C THR A 44 27.19 2.52 4.29
N LEU A 45 27.08 1.33 4.91
CA LEU A 45 27.04 1.20 6.37
C LEU A 45 28.37 1.62 7.01
N THR A 46 29.51 1.17 6.45
CA THR A 46 30.86 1.54 6.94
C THR A 46 31.04 3.06 7.00
N ILE A 47 30.62 3.78 5.95
CA ILE A 47 30.67 5.25 5.93
C ILE A 47 29.76 5.82 7.02
N LEU A 48 28.47 5.45 7.06
CA LEU A 48 27.53 6.00 8.03
C LEU A 48 28.00 5.82 9.48
N VAL A 49 28.44 4.62 9.81
CA VAL A 49 28.83 4.25 11.18
C VAL A 49 30.18 4.86 11.56
N HIS A 50 31.08 5.11 10.60
CA HIS A 50 32.30 5.89 10.85
C HIS A 50 31.99 7.36 11.19
N TRP A 51 31.06 8.01 10.46
CA TRP A 51 30.74 9.43 10.67
C TRP A 51 29.77 9.70 11.81
N LEU A 52 28.80 8.82 12.04
CA LEU A 52 27.72 8.99 13.03
C LEU A 52 27.92 8.14 14.29
N GLY A 53 28.84 7.17 14.29
CA GLY A 53 29.00 6.19 15.36
C GLY A 53 28.02 5.02 15.25
N ALA A 54 28.31 3.94 15.99
CA ALA A 54 27.50 2.72 16.01
C ALA A 54 26.35 2.74 17.03
N GLU A 55 26.39 3.68 17.96
CA GLU A 55 25.49 3.75 19.12
C GLU A 55 24.42 4.84 18.95
N ASN A 56 24.56 5.70 17.94
CA ASN A 56 23.63 6.78 17.65
C ASN A 56 22.55 6.34 16.67
N ALA A 57 21.34 6.86 16.85
CA ALA A 57 20.25 6.64 15.91
C ALA A 57 20.45 7.48 14.63
N ILE A 58 20.43 6.83 13.48
CA ILE A 58 20.70 7.42 12.16
C ILE A 58 19.38 7.81 11.49
N LEU A 59 19.29 8.99 10.88
CA LEU A 59 18.10 9.41 10.14
C LEU A 59 18.01 8.67 8.80
N GLU A 60 16.83 8.16 8.44
CA GLU A 60 16.57 7.57 7.11
C GLU A 60 16.90 8.54 5.95
N ARG A 61 16.75 9.84 6.20
CA ARG A 61 17.15 10.92 5.29
C ARG A 61 18.65 10.87 4.98
N ASP A 62 19.51 10.85 6.00
CA ASP A 62 20.97 10.88 5.82
C ASP A 62 21.48 9.66 5.04
N VAL A 63 20.91 8.48 5.31
CA VAL A 63 21.22 7.25 4.56
C VAL A 63 20.86 7.39 3.08
N HIS A 64 19.75 8.05 2.78
CA HIS A 64 19.30 8.29 1.42
C HIS A 64 20.06 9.40 0.71
N ASP A 65 20.41 10.47 1.40
CA ASP A 65 21.16 11.61 0.86
C ASP A 65 22.61 11.16 0.57
N LEU A 66 23.22 10.37 1.46
CA LEU A 66 24.50 9.69 1.21
C LEU A 66 24.43 8.77 -0.02
N ALA A 67 23.40 7.92 -0.11
CA ALA A 67 23.24 7.02 -1.26
C ALA A 67 22.96 7.76 -2.58
N SER A 68 22.39 8.97 -2.54
CA SER A 68 22.21 9.79 -3.74
C SER A 68 23.51 10.42 -4.25
N CYS A 69 24.53 10.54 -3.40
CA CYS A 69 25.85 11.08 -3.76
C CYS A 69 26.72 10.12 -4.59
N SER A 70 26.42 8.81 -4.66
CA SER A 70 27.19 7.84 -5.47
C SER A 70 26.41 6.59 -5.87
N ALA A 71 26.56 6.18 -7.13
CA ALA A 71 26.04 4.91 -7.65
C ALA A 71 26.70 3.64 -7.04
N THR A 72 27.77 3.80 -6.26
CA THR A 72 28.41 2.72 -5.47
C THR A 72 27.79 2.52 -4.09
N LEU A 73 26.73 3.26 -3.75
CA LEU A 73 26.08 3.23 -2.44
C LEU A 73 24.61 2.80 -2.54
N ALA A 74 24.03 2.33 -1.44
CA ALA A 74 22.72 1.70 -1.43
C ALA A 74 21.97 1.91 -0.10
N ALA A 75 20.95 2.76 -0.10
CA ALA A 75 20.19 3.10 1.10
C ALA A 75 19.28 1.95 1.60
N LYS A 76 18.55 1.29 0.70
CA LYS A 76 17.39 0.46 1.09
C LYS A 76 17.76 -0.76 1.97
N PRO A 77 18.81 -1.56 1.68
CA PRO A 77 19.20 -2.67 2.56
C PRO A 77 19.76 -2.18 3.90
N VAL A 78 20.49 -1.06 3.89
CA VAL A 78 21.05 -0.42 5.09
C VAL A 78 19.95 0.10 6.01
N CYS A 79 18.97 0.84 5.48
CA CYS A 79 17.79 1.26 6.25
C CYS A 79 17.00 0.06 6.81
N GLN A 80 16.93 -1.07 6.09
CA GLN A 80 16.29 -2.28 6.63
C GLN A 80 17.08 -2.88 7.80
N PHE A 81 18.41 -2.90 7.70
CA PHE A 81 19.30 -3.40 8.75
C PHE A 81 19.26 -2.51 10.00
N LEU A 82 19.52 -1.20 9.85
CA LEU A 82 19.53 -0.24 10.95
C LEU A 82 18.18 -0.22 11.69
N ARG A 83 17.04 -0.25 10.98
CA ARG A 83 15.71 -0.32 11.59
C ARG A 83 15.53 -1.56 12.46
N SER A 84 16.06 -2.71 12.05
CA SER A 84 15.96 -3.94 12.86
C SER A 84 16.84 -3.95 14.11
N HIS A 85 17.81 -3.02 14.22
CA HIS A 85 18.63 -2.82 15.42
C HIS A 85 18.15 -1.64 16.28
N GLY A 86 17.05 -0.98 15.91
CA GLY A 86 16.59 0.24 16.58
C GLY A 86 17.44 1.49 16.28
N LEU A 87 18.45 1.37 15.41
CA LEU A 87 19.41 2.44 15.07
C LEU A 87 18.96 3.31 13.88
N LEU A 88 17.68 3.25 13.49
CA LEU A 88 17.14 4.10 12.42
C LEU A 88 15.92 4.89 12.88
N ILE A 89 15.98 6.20 12.72
CA ILE A 89 14.84 7.11 12.78
C ILE A 89 14.21 7.11 11.38
N ASP A 90 13.01 6.54 11.26
CA ASP A 90 12.25 6.51 10.00
C ASP A 90 11.80 7.93 9.60
N ASP A 91 11.82 8.22 8.30
CA ASP A 91 11.31 9.45 7.69
C ASP A 91 9.95 9.14 7.00
N PRO A 92 8.81 9.35 7.70
CA PRO A 92 7.50 9.02 7.15
C PRO A 92 7.06 9.96 6.03
N ASP A 93 7.57 11.19 5.99
CA ASP A 93 7.14 12.22 5.04
C ASP A 93 7.80 12.00 3.68
N ARG A 94 9.11 11.76 3.65
CA ARG A 94 9.83 11.36 2.43
C ARG A 94 9.27 10.06 1.84
N ARG A 95 8.79 9.14 2.69
CA ARG A 95 8.07 7.94 2.22
C ARG A 95 6.71 8.30 1.61
N GLN A 96 5.95 9.20 2.22
CA GLN A 96 4.68 9.66 1.66
C GLN A 96 4.90 10.29 0.28
N ASP A 97 5.92 11.14 0.12
CA ASP A 97 6.28 11.76 -1.16
C ASP A 97 6.63 10.73 -2.24
N VAL A 98 7.49 9.76 -1.94
CA VAL A 98 7.84 8.68 -2.90
C VAL A 98 6.62 7.83 -3.26
N ASN A 99 5.71 7.57 -2.31
CA ASN A 99 4.47 6.84 -2.60
C ASN A 99 3.51 7.69 -3.46
N LEU A 100 3.38 9.00 -3.18
CA LEU A 100 2.54 9.95 -3.91
C LEU A 100 3.06 10.15 -5.35
N ALA A 101 4.35 10.37 -5.53
CA ALA A 101 5.00 10.51 -6.83
C ALA A 101 4.78 9.26 -7.70
N TRP A 102 4.92 8.05 -7.12
CA TRP A 102 4.61 6.81 -7.83
C TRP A 102 3.11 6.71 -8.21
N ILE A 103 2.19 7.10 -7.31
CA ILE A 103 0.75 7.10 -7.60
C ILE A 103 0.43 8.08 -8.74
N GLN A 104 1.00 9.29 -8.71
CA GLN A 104 0.83 10.30 -9.75
C GLN A 104 1.37 9.81 -11.10
N ALA A 105 2.61 9.30 -11.15
CA ALA A 105 3.21 8.76 -12.37
C ALA A 105 2.38 7.59 -12.94
N ALA A 106 1.95 6.65 -12.09
CA ALA A 106 1.11 5.54 -12.50
C ALA A 106 -0.25 6.00 -13.05
N ILE A 107 -0.82 7.10 -12.53
CA ILE A 107 -2.07 7.68 -13.01
C ILE A 107 -1.88 8.39 -14.35
N SER A 108 -0.83 9.20 -14.50
CA SER A 108 -0.56 10.00 -15.70
C SER A 108 -0.16 9.16 -16.92
N ALA A 109 0.21 7.88 -16.72
CA ALA A 109 0.46 6.93 -17.79
C ALA A 109 -0.82 6.38 -18.47
N ARG A 110 -2.01 6.90 -18.16
CA ARG A 110 -3.30 6.42 -18.65
C ARG A 110 -4.06 7.50 -19.43
N PRO A 111 -4.98 7.13 -20.35
CA PRO A 111 -5.89 8.08 -21.00
C PRO A 111 -6.66 8.92 -19.97
N ASP A 112 -6.93 10.18 -20.29
CA ASP A 112 -7.49 11.15 -19.34
C ASP A 112 -8.78 10.73 -18.62
N PRO A 113 -9.78 10.08 -19.26
CA PRO A 113 -10.99 9.66 -18.56
C PRO A 113 -10.67 8.61 -17.49
N LEU A 114 -9.97 7.54 -17.84
CA LEU A 114 -9.48 6.51 -16.92
C LEU A 114 -8.58 7.11 -15.81
N ALA A 115 -7.67 8.02 -16.16
CA ALA A 115 -6.81 8.69 -15.19
C ALA A 115 -7.64 9.51 -14.18
N SER A 116 -8.72 10.18 -14.62
CA SER A 116 -9.62 10.92 -13.74
C SER A 116 -10.40 10.02 -12.77
N GLU A 117 -10.89 8.87 -13.23
CA GLU A 117 -11.63 7.90 -12.43
C GLU A 117 -10.71 7.24 -11.37
N VAL A 118 -9.47 6.94 -11.73
CA VAL A 118 -8.45 6.42 -10.78
C VAL A 118 -8.04 7.51 -9.77
N ARG A 119 -7.95 8.79 -10.16
CA ARG A 119 -7.74 9.92 -9.24
C ARG A 119 -8.88 10.04 -8.21
N ALA A 120 -10.13 9.98 -8.65
CA ALA A 120 -11.30 10.01 -7.77
C ALA A 120 -11.26 8.87 -6.73
N TRP A 121 -10.98 7.63 -7.18
CA TRP A 121 -10.80 6.49 -6.28
C TRP A 121 -9.65 6.67 -5.28
N VAL A 122 -8.51 7.23 -5.69
CA VAL A 122 -7.38 7.53 -4.79
C VAL A 122 -7.80 8.54 -3.71
N THR A 123 -8.54 9.58 -4.06
CA THR A 123 -9.07 10.57 -3.11
C THR A 123 -10.10 9.95 -2.14
N LEU A 124 -10.96 9.05 -2.62
CA LEU A 124 -11.89 8.30 -1.75
C LEU A 124 -11.16 7.30 -0.84
N LEU A 125 -10.07 6.69 -1.30
CA LEU A 125 -9.23 5.82 -0.47
C LEU A 125 -8.50 6.61 0.62
N ARG A 126 -7.99 7.81 0.30
CA ARG A 126 -7.35 8.72 1.26
C ARG A 126 -8.32 9.10 2.38
N SER A 127 -9.54 9.50 2.06
CA SER A 127 -10.59 9.90 3.03
C SER A 127 -11.18 8.74 3.87
N ARG A 128 -10.63 7.52 3.80
CA ARG A 128 -11.10 6.34 4.55
C ARG A 128 -9.96 5.67 5.32
N GLY A 129 -9.49 6.32 6.38
CA GLY A 129 -8.56 5.75 7.35
C GLY A 129 -9.14 4.57 8.16
N ARG A 130 -8.49 4.24 9.28
CA ARG A 130 -8.89 3.11 10.14
C ARG A 130 -9.98 3.53 11.14
N ARG A 131 -10.00 4.80 11.52
CA ARG A 131 -11.05 5.47 12.31
C ARG A 131 -11.79 6.51 11.46
N GLU A 132 -12.97 6.92 11.92
CA GLU A 132 -13.71 8.03 11.32
C GLU A 132 -12.89 9.33 11.43
N GLY A 133 -12.80 10.10 10.34
CA GLY A 133 -11.94 11.29 10.24
C GLY A 133 -10.45 11.03 9.98
N GLU A 134 -9.96 9.78 10.08
CA GLU A 134 -8.55 9.46 9.81
C GLU A 134 -8.26 9.39 8.30
N VAL A 135 -7.10 9.89 7.88
CA VAL A 135 -6.64 9.82 6.48
C VAL A 135 -5.73 8.60 6.29
N ARG A 136 -5.96 7.82 5.23
CA ARG A 136 -5.17 6.62 4.91
C ARG A 136 -3.82 7.00 4.29
N ASP A 137 -2.72 6.53 4.86
CA ASP A 137 -1.35 6.73 4.32
C ASP A 137 -1.21 6.33 2.83
N TYR A 138 -0.49 7.15 2.07
CA TYR A 138 -0.15 6.92 0.66
C TYR A 138 0.53 5.57 0.41
N ARG A 139 1.32 5.02 1.35
CA ARG A 139 1.86 3.64 1.22
C ARG A 139 0.76 2.60 1.08
N SER A 140 -0.34 2.77 1.81
CA SER A 140 -1.50 1.89 1.71
C SER A 140 -2.22 2.10 0.38
N VAL A 141 -2.43 3.34 -0.06
CA VAL A 141 -3.05 3.65 -1.36
C VAL A 141 -2.23 3.05 -2.51
N ARG A 142 -0.91 3.26 -2.50
CA ARG A 142 0.03 2.67 -3.46
C ARG A 142 -0.08 1.15 -3.52
N ARG A 143 -0.23 0.47 -2.38
CA ARG A 143 -0.42 -0.99 -2.36
C ARG A 143 -1.69 -1.42 -3.08
N TYR A 144 -2.82 -0.73 -2.87
CA TYR A 144 -4.07 -1.03 -3.58
C TYR A 144 -3.92 -0.79 -5.10
N LEU A 145 -3.34 0.35 -5.52
CA LEU A 145 -3.12 0.65 -6.93
C LEU A 145 -2.14 -0.36 -7.57
N ALA A 146 -1.04 -0.69 -6.91
CA ALA A 146 -0.06 -1.67 -7.41
C ALA A 146 -0.59 -3.11 -7.54
N HIS A 147 -1.70 -3.47 -6.88
CA HIS A 147 -2.35 -4.76 -7.11
C HIS A 147 -3.12 -4.78 -8.44
N ILE A 148 -3.71 -3.65 -8.85
CA ILE A 148 -4.53 -3.56 -10.06
C ILE A 148 -3.82 -2.90 -11.24
N GLU A 149 -2.62 -2.36 -11.03
CA GLU A 149 -1.83 -1.69 -12.07
C GLU A 149 -1.64 -2.57 -13.31
N PRO A 150 -1.27 -3.86 -13.22
CA PRO A 150 -1.16 -4.72 -14.40
C PRO A 150 -2.49 -4.93 -15.13
N VAL A 151 -3.61 -5.00 -14.38
CA VAL A 151 -4.97 -5.14 -14.94
C VAL A 151 -5.38 -3.88 -15.68
N LEU A 152 -5.14 -2.70 -15.09
CA LEU A 152 -5.41 -1.41 -15.74
C LEU A 152 -4.57 -1.24 -17.00
N THR A 153 -3.30 -1.64 -16.96
CA THR A 153 -2.37 -1.55 -18.09
C THR A 153 -2.78 -2.52 -19.22
N ALA A 154 -3.22 -3.74 -18.89
CA ALA A 154 -3.80 -4.67 -19.87
C ALA A 154 -5.08 -4.11 -20.52
N TRP A 155 -6.00 -3.53 -19.73
CA TRP A 155 -7.21 -2.90 -20.28
C TRP A 155 -6.88 -1.72 -21.20
N THR A 156 -5.93 -0.85 -20.85
CA THR A 156 -5.49 0.25 -21.75
C THR A 156 -4.85 -0.26 -23.04
N ALA A 157 -4.12 -1.39 -22.99
CA ALA A 157 -3.52 -2.00 -24.18
C ALA A 157 -4.55 -2.56 -25.17
N VAL A 158 -5.73 -2.96 -24.68
CA VAL A 158 -6.89 -3.41 -25.48
C VAL A 158 -7.78 -2.21 -25.90
N GLY A 159 -7.42 -0.98 -25.51
CA GLY A 159 -8.10 0.25 -25.93
C GLY A 159 -9.20 0.75 -24.98
N VAL A 160 -9.33 0.19 -23.76
CA VAL A 160 -10.28 0.70 -22.76
C VAL A 160 -9.88 2.11 -22.33
N THR A 161 -10.79 3.07 -22.48
CA THR A 161 -10.55 4.48 -22.15
C THR A 161 -11.24 4.94 -20.86
N THR A 162 -12.26 4.21 -20.40
CA THR A 162 -13.01 4.48 -19.17
C THR A 162 -13.43 3.17 -18.48
N LEU A 163 -13.48 3.18 -17.15
CA LEU A 163 -13.97 2.06 -16.33
C LEU A 163 -15.48 1.81 -16.49
N ARG A 164 -16.20 2.66 -17.24
CA ARG A 164 -17.59 2.44 -17.67
C ARG A 164 -17.73 1.31 -18.70
N GLU A 165 -16.68 1.06 -19.48
CA GLU A 165 -16.62 -0.01 -20.49
C GLU A 165 -16.34 -1.40 -19.85
N ILE A 166 -15.99 -1.44 -18.57
CA ILE A 166 -15.65 -2.69 -17.87
C ILE A 166 -16.90 -3.45 -17.43
N THR A 167 -17.10 -4.62 -18.05
CA THR A 167 -18.14 -5.58 -17.71
C THR A 167 -17.69 -6.54 -16.59
N THR A 168 -18.59 -7.41 -16.13
CA THR A 168 -18.23 -8.52 -15.23
C THR A 168 -17.19 -9.42 -15.90
N ASP A 169 -17.34 -9.70 -17.20
CA ASP A 169 -16.50 -10.63 -17.95
C ASP A 169 -15.06 -10.12 -18.08
N HIS A 170 -14.87 -8.81 -18.30
CA HIS A 170 -13.56 -8.15 -18.27
C HIS A 170 -12.86 -8.28 -16.91
N ILE A 171 -13.62 -8.35 -15.82
CA ILE A 171 -13.11 -8.55 -14.46
C ILE A 171 -12.83 -10.02 -14.17
N GLU A 172 -13.66 -10.94 -14.64
CA GLU A 172 -13.44 -12.38 -14.50
C GLU A 172 -12.19 -12.82 -15.27
N ALA A 173 -12.02 -12.34 -16.51
CA ALA A 173 -10.79 -12.52 -17.30
C ALA A 173 -9.56 -11.97 -16.56
N ALA A 174 -9.64 -10.75 -16.01
CA ALA A 174 -8.55 -10.13 -15.27
C ALA A 174 -8.14 -10.86 -13.97
N VAL A 175 -8.94 -11.81 -13.47
CA VAL A 175 -8.62 -12.63 -12.29
C VAL A 175 -8.59 -14.13 -12.58
N ALA A 176 -8.69 -14.56 -13.85
CA ALA A 176 -8.73 -15.96 -14.25
C ALA A 176 -7.39 -16.66 -14.00
N ASP A 177 -6.29 -16.03 -14.44
CA ASP A 177 -4.93 -16.58 -14.32
C ASP A 177 -4.33 -16.39 -12.91
N LEU A 178 -5.01 -15.64 -12.04
CA LEU A 178 -4.55 -15.36 -10.68
C LEU A 178 -5.06 -16.41 -9.70
N SER A 179 -4.18 -16.90 -8.83
CA SER A 179 -4.53 -17.88 -7.80
C SER A 179 -4.27 -17.36 -6.37
N GLY A 180 -4.91 -18.01 -5.40
CA GLY A 180 -4.69 -17.81 -3.97
C GLY A 180 -4.70 -16.34 -3.51
N ARG A 181 -3.62 -15.94 -2.83
CA ARG A 181 -3.49 -14.62 -2.18
C ARG A 181 -3.43 -13.46 -3.18
N ASP A 182 -2.94 -13.68 -4.39
CA ASP A 182 -2.83 -12.61 -5.39
C ASP A 182 -4.17 -12.35 -6.07
N ARG A 183 -4.93 -13.39 -6.40
CA ARG A 183 -6.35 -13.27 -6.78
C ARG A 183 -7.14 -12.47 -5.75
N GLN A 184 -6.94 -12.76 -4.45
CA GLN A 184 -7.59 -12.04 -3.35
C GLN A 184 -7.21 -10.55 -3.31
N LYS A 185 -5.91 -10.22 -3.39
CA LYS A 185 -5.41 -8.82 -3.40
C LYS A 185 -6.03 -8.02 -4.55
N VAL A 186 -6.06 -8.60 -5.76
CA VAL A 186 -6.62 -7.96 -6.96
C VAL A 186 -8.13 -7.79 -6.80
N ALA A 187 -8.87 -8.84 -6.44
CA ALA A 187 -10.32 -8.78 -6.27
C ALA A 187 -10.76 -7.76 -5.19
N VAL A 188 -10.05 -7.69 -4.06
CA VAL A 188 -10.29 -6.68 -3.01
C VAL A 188 -10.05 -5.26 -3.53
N SER A 189 -9.03 -5.07 -4.36
CA SER A 189 -8.64 -3.76 -4.88
C SER A 189 -9.57 -3.29 -6.00
N LEU A 190 -9.93 -4.16 -6.95
CA LEU A 190 -10.97 -3.90 -7.95
C LEU A 190 -12.31 -3.59 -7.29
N ARG A 191 -12.73 -4.38 -6.28
CA ARG A 191 -13.97 -4.11 -5.54
C ARG A 191 -13.93 -2.79 -4.78
N SER A 192 -12.75 -2.32 -4.36
CA SER A 192 -12.60 -0.98 -3.81
C SER A 192 -12.75 0.11 -4.87
N LEU A 193 -12.21 -0.11 -6.08
CA LEU A 193 -12.27 0.80 -7.23
C LEU A 193 -13.71 0.99 -7.71
N PHE A 194 -14.38 -0.08 -8.11
CA PHE A 194 -15.75 0.00 -8.66
C PHE A 194 -16.78 0.47 -7.63
N LYS A 195 -16.61 0.13 -6.35
CA LYS A 195 -17.46 0.66 -5.27
C LYS A 195 -17.26 2.17 -5.03
N ALA A 196 -16.08 2.72 -5.33
CA ALA A 196 -15.82 4.15 -5.25
C ALA A 196 -16.50 4.88 -6.42
N ILE A 197 -16.22 4.45 -7.64
CA ILE A 197 -16.71 5.04 -8.90
C ILE A 197 -18.26 4.99 -8.95
N LYS A 198 -18.87 3.90 -8.47
CA LYS A 198 -20.33 3.82 -8.31
C LYS A 198 -20.88 4.83 -7.29
N ARG A 199 -20.15 5.10 -6.20
CA ARG A 199 -20.59 6.07 -5.17
C ARG A 199 -20.55 7.50 -5.70
N GLU A 200 -19.57 7.81 -6.55
CA GLU A 200 -19.46 9.10 -7.25
C GLU A 200 -20.36 9.19 -8.50
N ARG A 201 -21.28 8.23 -8.68
CA ARG A 201 -22.24 8.16 -9.81
C ARG A 201 -21.61 8.07 -11.20
N MET A 202 -20.30 7.80 -11.30
CA MET A 202 -19.59 7.68 -12.58
C MET A 202 -19.88 6.35 -13.29
N VAL A 203 -20.31 5.31 -12.56
CA VAL A 203 -20.74 4.01 -13.11
C VAL A 203 -22.07 3.57 -12.47
N PHE A 204 -23.05 3.21 -13.30
CA PHE A 204 -24.41 2.87 -12.85
C PHE A 204 -24.54 1.47 -12.22
N ARG A 205 -23.73 0.49 -12.65
CA ARG A 205 -23.78 -0.92 -12.21
C ARG A 205 -22.39 -1.34 -11.70
N ASP A 206 -22.31 -1.97 -10.53
CA ASP A 206 -21.04 -2.46 -9.99
C ASP A 206 -20.74 -3.86 -10.59
N PRO A 207 -19.77 -3.99 -11.51
CA PRO A 207 -19.46 -5.28 -12.15
C PRO A 207 -18.70 -6.21 -11.18
N THR A 208 -18.07 -5.69 -10.12
CA THR A 208 -17.39 -6.52 -9.11
C THR A 208 -18.34 -7.19 -8.12
N ARG A 209 -19.66 -6.99 -8.24
CA ARG A 209 -20.66 -7.53 -7.30
C ARG A 209 -20.61 -9.06 -7.19
N HIS A 210 -20.23 -9.74 -8.27
CA HIS A 210 -20.16 -11.21 -8.36
C HIS A 210 -18.77 -11.79 -8.04
N LEU A 211 -17.73 -10.95 -7.90
CA LEU A 211 -16.40 -11.39 -7.47
C LEU A 211 -16.44 -11.98 -6.06
N SER A 212 -16.22 -13.29 -5.98
CA SER A 212 -16.00 -14.00 -4.73
C SER A 212 -14.59 -13.68 -4.20
N VAL A 213 -14.52 -12.91 -3.11
CA VAL A 213 -13.26 -12.43 -2.49
C VAL A 213 -12.50 -13.54 -1.73
N GLY A 214 -13.01 -14.77 -1.73
CA GLY A 214 -12.31 -15.93 -1.20
C GLY A 214 -12.81 -17.19 -1.86
N ASP A 215 -12.02 -17.74 -2.78
CA ASP A 215 -12.22 -19.10 -3.28
C ASP A 215 -11.15 -20.01 -2.66
N LEU A 216 -11.39 -20.41 -1.40
CA LEU A 216 -10.58 -21.41 -0.68
C LEU A 216 -10.89 -22.84 -1.14
N ARG A 217 -11.41 -23.03 -2.37
CA ARG A 217 -11.88 -24.31 -2.94
C ARG A 217 -10.76 -25.29 -3.33
N ARG A 218 -9.66 -25.34 -2.55
CA ARG A 218 -8.70 -26.45 -2.57
C ARG A 218 -8.28 -26.97 -1.19
N TYR A 219 -8.84 -26.43 -0.10
CA TYR A 219 -8.72 -26.99 1.26
C TYR A 219 -10.09 -27.41 1.81
N ARG A 220 -10.85 -28.18 1.02
CA ARG A 220 -12.06 -28.89 1.46
C ARG A 220 -11.97 -30.39 1.21
N SER A 221 -10.81 -30.94 1.55
CA SER A 221 -10.60 -32.35 1.85
C SER A 221 -9.76 -32.40 3.12
N LEU A 222 -10.15 -33.28 4.05
CA LEU A 222 -9.65 -33.39 5.44
C LEU A 222 -10.25 -32.36 6.43
N CYS A 223 -10.85 -32.92 7.49
CA CYS A 223 -11.50 -32.35 8.68
C CYS A 223 -13.03 -32.09 8.61
N PRO A 224 -13.83 -32.67 9.56
CA PRO A 224 -15.29 -32.67 9.54
C PRO A 224 -15.94 -31.38 10.09
N ALA A 225 -17.26 -31.31 9.98
CA ALA A 225 -18.06 -30.11 10.13
C ALA A 225 -18.02 -29.44 11.51
N ILE A 226 -17.70 -28.14 11.51
CA ILE A 226 -18.30 -27.15 12.41
C ILE A 226 -18.97 -26.09 11.52
N SER A 227 -20.23 -25.79 11.83
CA SER A 227 -21.10 -24.89 11.07
C SER A 227 -20.57 -23.45 11.08
N TRP A 228 -20.44 -22.84 9.90
CA TRP A 228 -20.05 -21.42 9.75
C TRP A 228 -21.23 -20.44 9.92
N SER A 229 -22.42 -20.93 10.28
CA SER A 229 -23.63 -20.12 10.46
C SER A 229 -23.57 -19.18 11.66
N ASP A 230 -22.83 -19.53 12.72
CA ASP A 230 -23.00 -18.93 14.04
C ASP A 230 -22.04 -17.76 14.36
N CYS A 231 -20.98 -17.58 13.57
CA CYS A 231 -19.93 -16.58 13.82
C CYS A 231 -20.26 -15.13 13.41
N TRP A 232 -21.51 -14.82 13.02
CA TRP A 232 -21.97 -13.44 12.75
C TRP A 232 -23.19 -13.03 13.58
N THR A 233 -23.29 -13.52 14.82
CA THR A 233 -24.18 -12.95 15.82
C THR A 233 -23.59 -11.66 16.41
N ARG A 234 -24.25 -10.52 16.14
CA ARG A 234 -24.02 -9.25 16.86
C ARG A 234 -24.24 -9.47 18.37
N PRO A 235 -23.33 -9.02 19.26
CA PRO A 235 -23.69 -8.76 20.65
C PRO A 235 -24.71 -7.62 20.70
N ARG A 236 -25.82 -7.80 21.44
CA ARG A 236 -26.90 -6.82 21.57
C ARG A 236 -27.20 -6.51 23.05
N SER A 237 -26.43 -5.60 23.63
CA SER A 237 -26.72 -4.92 24.91
C SER A 237 -26.10 -3.51 24.84
N ARG A 238 -26.87 -2.42 24.72
CA ARG A 238 -27.75 -1.74 25.70
C ARG A 238 -27.00 -0.97 26.81
N SER A 239 -26.50 0.21 26.46
CA SER A 239 -26.50 1.48 27.24
C SER A 239 -25.56 2.49 26.55
N ALA A 240 -25.83 3.79 26.44
CA ALA A 240 -27.07 4.55 26.57
C ALA A 240 -26.88 5.89 25.82
N VAL A 241 -27.95 6.45 25.21
CA VAL A 241 -27.96 7.76 24.50
C VAL A 241 -27.05 7.74 23.24
N TRP A 242 -27.36 8.26 22.06
CA TRP A 242 -28.17 9.41 21.67
C TRP A 242 -29.14 9.07 20.53
N SER A 243 -30.40 9.52 20.68
CA SER A 243 -31.33 9.73 19.56
C SER A 243 -31.23 11.19 19.07
N SER A 244 -31.91 11.50 17.96
CA SER A 244 -32.06 12.85 17.34
C SER A 244 -30.73 13.52 16.92
N LEU A 245 -30.45 13.70 15.63
CA LEU A 245 -31.21 14.60 14.76
C LEU A 245 -31.22 14.19 13.26
N TRP A 246 -32.43 13.89 12.79
CA TRP A 246 -33.04 14.27 11.51
C TRP A 246 -32.23 14.34 10.20
N TRP A 247 -32.58 13.43 9.29
CA TRP A 247 -32.51 13.62 7.84
C TRP A 247 -33.79 14.34 7.35
N PRO A 248 -33.72 15.34 6.45
CA PRO A 248 -34.91 15.96 5.86
C PRO A 248 -35.27 15.32 4.51
N SER A 249 -36.52 14.87 4.34
CA SER A 249 -37.23 14.98 3.06
C SER A 249 -38.70 14.58 3.18
N THR A 250 -39.57 15.49 2.77
CA THR A 250 -41.01 15.36 2.54
C THR A 250 -41.38 14.29 1.50
N ARG A 251 -42.51 13.59 1.71
CA ARG A 251 -43.74 13.74 0.89
C ARG A 251 -44.90 12.85 1.40
N CYS A 252 -46.13 13.36 1.28
CA CYS A 252 -47.40 12.69 1.60
C CYS A 252 -47.81 11.69 0.49
N PRO A 253 -48.71 10.71 0.75
CA PRO A 253 -50.18 10.84 0.53
C PRO A 253 -51.05 10.05 1.57
N VAL A 254 -52.41 10.01 1.63
CA VAL A 254 -53.57 10.85 1.19
C VAL A 254 -54.86 10.35 1.93
N ARG A 255 -55.68 11.25 2.52
CA ARG A 255 -57.10 11.10 3.00
C ARG A 255 -57.39 9.98 4.04
N SER A 256 -58.44 10.01 4.88
CA SER A 256 -59.72 10.76 4.99
C SER A 256 -60.12 10.95 6.48
N PHE A 257 -60.83 12.01 6.94
CA PHE A 257 -62.32 12.13 7.01
C PHE A 257 -62.99 10.89 7.67
N VAL A 258 -63.85 10.92 8.71
CA VAL A 258 -64.88 11.91 9.18
C VAL A 258 -65.00 11.91 10.76
N PRO A 259 -66.08 12.34 11.50
CA PRO A 259 -65.93 13.38 12.53
C PRO A 259 -66.47 13.03 13.96
N SER A 260 -66.41 13.99 14.88
CA SER A 260 -67.60 14.61 15.53
C SER A 260 -67.21 15.96 16.13
#